data_AF-F2PPD5-F1
#
_entry.id   AF-F2PPD5-F1
#
_cell.length_a   1.000
_cell.length_b   1.000
_cell.length_c   1.000
_cell.angle_alpha   90.00
_cell.angle_beta   90.00
_cell.angle_gamma   90.00
#
_symmetry.space_group_name_H-M   'P 1'
#
loop_
_entity.id
_entity.type
_entity.pdbx_description
1 polymer ?
#
loop_
_entity_poly.entity_id
_entity_poly.type
_entity_poly.pdbx_seq_one_letter_code
_entity_poly.pdbx_strand_id
1 'polypeptide(L)'
;MADLSKIPIAPNPNGGPPNFADPPSLESTVLSLGLALICISMACLTLRLLSNYQRTSKFHLDDYLCIFGEVAGIGFWGIVYSVARDGNAKHSWDAPMSIVTASFIKRHFASQMLSYPALCATKAAVLALYIRVFDNSRWMRRTCYVLMVLIFLAYGVNIVLVIVYCLPRNGAPWNTAVLDRCGDPGILAISFGAFSVLSNIVLFALPFPIILNQLLCPMKIIGLTGVYLVGISTIVTSIMALRYRVKTFLGEDQLWNGFTVTITTFAEIFGTVCVSCAPALYAFSMNFVQKSDLYPSRRPRPLSSKKRTKTDNSSGDGNKFDSMSNLKVHHDWTDKCAMSHGVRSGPLTRIYSTVNPSSTYIPMTNGIAKSTRIDQSSTIVDPNASTHPESWPEKM
;
A
#
# COMPACT_ATOMS: atom_id res chain seq x y z
N MET A 1 4.45 45.22 -35.74
CA MET A 1 4.61 43.98 -34.93
C MET A 1 3.24 43.60 -34.41
N ALA A 2 2.80 42.36 -34.61
CA ALA A 2 1.51 41.92 -34.10
C ALA A 2 1.56 41.87 -32.56
N ASP A 3 0.51 42.35 -31.90
CA ASP A 3 0.40 42.35 -30.44
C ASP A 3 0.13 40.93 -29.95
N LEU A 4 1.14 40.26 -29.38
CA LEU A 4 1.06 38.88 -28.87
C LEU A 4 0.05 38.71 -27.72
N SER A 5 -0.45 39.81 -27.14
CA SER A 5 -1.52 39.75 -26.13
C SER A 5 -2.89 39.45 -26.72
N LYS A 6 -3.07 39.59 -28.04
CA LYS A 6 -4.35 39.40 -28.75
C LYS A 6 -4.40 38.13 -29.60
N ILE A 7 -3.29 37.38 -29.65
CA ILE A 7 -3.16 36.17 -30.44
C ILE A 7 -3.28 34.97 -29.50
N PRO A 8 -4.29 34.09 -29.68
CA PRO A 8 -4.42 32.88 -28.88
C PRO A 8 -3.32 31.88 -29.23
N ILE A 9 -2.95 31.01 -28.29
CA ILE A 9 -1.94 29.96 -28.51
C ILE A 9 -2.44 28.89 -29.49
N ALA A 10 -3.75 28.60 -29.48
CA ALA A 10 -4.38 27.67 -30.42
C ALA A 10 -5.69 28.25 -31.00
N PRO A 11 -6.11 27.84 -32.20
CA PRO A 11 -7.42 28.20 -32.73
C PRO A 11 -8.53 27.55 -31.90
N ASN A 12 -9.63 28.27 -31.70
CA ASN A 12 -10.79 27.75 -30.98
C ASN A 12 -11.48 26.65 -31.83
N PRO A 13 -11.61 25.41 -31.33
CA PRO A 13 -12.24 24.32 -32.07
C PRO A 13 -13.72 24.57 -32.39
N ASN A 14 -14.39 25.44 -31.63
CA ASN A 14 -15.79 25.81 -31.85
C ASN A 14 -15.96 26.96 -32.87
N GLY A 15 -14.87 27.51 -33.40
CA GLY A 15 -14.90 28.64 -34.33
C GLY A 15 -15.28 29.99 -33.72
N GLY A 16 -15.55 30.04 -32.41
CA GLY A 16 -15.86 31.29 -31.68
C GLY A 16 -14.62 32.14 -31.38
N PRO A 17 -14.79 33.45 -31.10
CA PRO A 17 -13.68 34.31 -30.69
C PRO A 17 -13.03 33.82 -29.38
N PRO A 18 -11.71 34.01 -29.18
CA PRO A 18 -11.03 33.75 -27.91
C PRO A 18 -11.67 34.51 -26.74
N ASN A 19 -11.91 33.84 -25.61
CA ASN A 19 -12.42 34.49 -24.40
C ASN A 19 -11.27 34.86 -23.46
N PHE A 20 -10.71 36.05 -23.62
CA PHE A 20 -9.64 36.55 -22.75
C PHE A 20 -10.15 37.18 -21.44
N ALA A 21 -11.45 37.50 -21.32
CA ALA A 21 -12.02 38.24 -20.19
C ALA A 21 -12.30 37.32 -19.00
N ASP A 22 -13.09 36.26 -19.20
CA ASP A 22 -13.48 35.31 -18.14
C ASP A 22 -13.43 33.85 -18.64
N PRO A 23 -12.23 33.31 -18.92
CA PRO A 23 -12.11 31.94 -19.37
C PRO A 23 -12.27 30.93 -18.22
N PRO A 24 -12.82 29.74 -18.50
CA PRO A 24 -12.83 28.65 -17.53
C PRO A 24 -11.39 28.29 -17.18
N SER A 25 -11.10 28.20 -15.87
CA SER A 25 -9.76 27.97 -15.36
C SER A 25 -9.71 26.77 -14.42
N LEU A 26 -8.58 26.07 -14.45
CA LEU A 26 -8.28 24.95 -13.54
C LEU A 26 -7.59 25.40 -12.25
N GLU A 27 -7.38 26.70 -12.05
CA GLU A 27 -6.66 27.24 -10.89
C GLU A 27 -7.30 26.83 -9.56
N SER A 28 -8.62 27.01 -9.44
CA SER A 28 -9.39 26.64 -8.24
C SER A 28 -9.32 25.14 -7.96
N THR A 29 -9.33 24.32 -9.00
CA THR A 29 -9.16 22.86 -8.91
C THR A 29 -7.75 22.49 -8.42
N VAL A 30 -6.70 23.11 -8.97
CA VAL A 30 -5.31 22.88 -8.54
C VAL A 30 -5.12 23.24 -7.06
N LEU A 31 -5.69 24.36 -6.62
CA LEU A 31 -5.61 24.82 -5.24
C LEU A 31 -6.38 23.88 -4.29
N SER A 32 -7.67 23.70 -4.54
CA SER A 32 -8.57 22.97 -3.63
C SER A 32 -8.20 21.49 -3.52
N LEU A 33 -8.03 20.80 -4.65
CA LEU A 33 -7.68 19.39 -4.67
C LEU A 33 -6.28 19.15 -4.13
N GLY A 34 -5.31 19.99 -4.51
CA GLY A 34 -3.94 19.86 -4.04
C GLY A 34 -3.82 20.02 -2.53
N LEU A 35 -4.44 21.07 -1.96
CA LEU A 35 -4.46 21.26 -0.50
C LEU A 35 -5.17 20.11 0.23
N ALA A 36 -6.31 19.64 -0.29
CA ALA A 36 -7.03 18.53 0.32
C ALA A 36 -6.16 17.26 0.35
N LEU A 37 -5.51 16.92 -0.76
CA LEU A 37 -4.63 15.76 -0.85
C LEU A 37 -3.42 15.87 0.08
N ILE A 38 -2.75 17.03 0.12
CA ILE A 38 -1.61 17.29 1.01
C ILE A 38 -2.01 17.13 2.47
N CYS A 39 -3.15 17.71 2.88
CA CYS A 39 -3.62 17.60 4.26
C CYS A 39 -3.86 16.13 4.66
N ILE A 40 -4.49 15.35 3.77
CA ILE A 40 -4.78 13.93 4.01
C ILE A 40 -3.48 13.11 4.04
N SER A 41 -2.58 13.28 3.07
CA SER A 41 -1.31 12.54 3.01
C SER A 41 -0.41 12.86 4.19
N MET A 42 -0.30 14.13 4.58
CA MET A 42 0.45 14.56 5.77
C MET A 42 -0.13 13.96 7.06
N ALA A 43 -1.45 13.93 7.21
CA ALA A 43 -2.08 13.29 8.36
C ALA A 43 -1.78 11.77 8.39
N CYS A 44 -1.87 11.09 7.24
CA CYS A 44 -1.51 9.67 7.15
C CYS A 44 -0.02 9.42 7.45
N LEU A 45 0.87 10.26 6.94
CA LEU A 45 2.32 10.15 7.13
C LEU A 45 2.72 10.38 8.59
N THR A 46 2.17 11.41 9.23
CA THR A 46 2.44 11.68 10.66
C THR A 46 1.97 10.52 11.53
N LEU A 47 0.77 9.97 11.29
CA LEU A 47 0.29 8.77 11.98
C LEU A 47 1.21 7.56 11.76
N ARG A 48 1.71 7.36 10.54
CA ARG A 48 2.70 6.31 10.24
C ARG A 48 3.98 6.48 11.05
N LEU A 49 4.56 7.68 11.06
CA LEU A 49 5.81 7.97 11.75
C LEU A 49 5.65 7.77 13.26
N LEU A 50 4.54 8.23 13.85
CA LEU A 50 4.23 8.01 15.26
C LEU A 50 4.07 6.52 15.59
N SER A 51 3.33 5.77 14.77
CA SER A 51 3.13 4.33 14.95
C SER A 51 4.43 3.54 14.87
N ASN A 52 5.29 3.86 13.89
CA ASN A 52 6.60 3.23 13.73
C ASN A 52 7.55 3.58 14.88
N TYR A 53 7.55 4.84 15.32
CA TYR A 53 8.35 5.29 16.44
C TYR A 53 7.96 4.59 17.75
N GLN A 54 6.66 4.48 18.03
CA GLN A 54 6.15 3.78 19.22
C GLN A 54 6.46 2.28 19.20
N ARG A 55 6.40 1.63 18.02
CA ARG A 55 6.57 0.17 17.92
C ARG A 55 8.02 -0.29 17.83
N THR A 56 8.89 0.48 17.18
CA THR A 56 10.24 0.04 16.81
C THR A 56 11.36 0.97 17.25
N SER A 57 11.03 2.18 17.73
CA SER A 57 11.98 3.23 18.13
C SER A 57 13.06 3.56 17.08
N LYS A 58 12.86 3.17 15.81
CA LYS A 58 13.79 3.37 14.70
C LYS A 58 13.02 3.70 13.42
N PHE A 59 13.51 4.68 12.67
CA PHE A 59 13.01 4.97 11.34
C PHE A 59 13.59 4.00 10.32
N HIS A 60 12.76 3.57 9.38
CA HIS A 60 13.16 2.65 8.34
C HIS A 60 13.38 3.40 7.02
N LEU A 61 14.06 2.75 6.07
CA LEU A 61 14.30 3.32 4.74
C LEU A 61 12.98 3.70 4.04
N ASP A 62 11.92 2.92 4.25
CA ASP A 62 10.58 3.21 3.73
C ASP A 62 10.01 4.55 4.25
N ASP A 63 10.29 4.92 5.50
CA ASP A 63 9.83 6.18 6.09
C ASP A 63 10.56 7.38 5.48
N TYR A 64 11.88 7.28 5.28
CA TYR A 64 12.68 8.35 4.65
C TYR A 64 12.27 8.59 3.20
N LEU A 65 12.05 7.52 2.42
CA LEU A 65 11.58 7.65 1.03
C LEU A 65 10.18 8.26 0.96
N CYS A 66 9.31 7.93 1.91
CA CYS A 66 7.96 8.48 1.98
C CYS A 66 7.99 9.98 2.32
N ILE A 67 8.80 10.39 3.30
CA ILE A 67 9.01 11.82 3.65
C ILE A 67 9.58 12.58 2.45
N PHE A 68 10.61 12.04 1.79
CA PHE A 68 11.18 12.68 0.61
C PHE A 68 10.16 12.84 -0.51
N GLY A 69 9.38 11.78 -0.79
CA GLY A 69 8.32 11.81 -1.80
C GLY A 69 7.23 12.84 -1.49
N GLU A 70 6.82 12.95 -0.23
CA GLU A 70 5.84 13.93 0.22
C GLU A 70 6.36 15.37 0.07
N VAL A 71 7.57 15.66 0.55
CA VAL A 71 8.17 16.99 0.45
C VAL A 71 8.38 17.40 -1.02
N ALA A 72 8.88 16.50 -1.86
CA ALA A 72 9.03 16.74 -3.28
C ALA A 72 7.68 16.94 -3.99
N GLY A 73 6.64 16.19 -3.58
CA GLY A 73 5.27 16.34 -4.05
C GLY A 73 4.65 17.69 -3.71
N ILE A 74 4.85 18.18 -2.47
CA ILE A 74 4.41 19.51 -2.04
C ILE A 74 5.13 20.61 -2.84
N GLY A 75 6.44 20.47 -3.04
CA GLY A 75 7.22 21.41 -3.86
C GLY A 75 6.73 21.44 -5.31
N PHE A 76 6.48 20.26 -5.90
CA PHE A 76 5.90 20.13 -7.23
C PHE A 76 4.53 20.83 -7.35
N TRP A 77 3.63 20.59 -6.39
CA TRP A 77 2.33 21.27 -6.33
C TRP A 77 2.48 22.79 -6.22
N GLY A 78 3.36 23.28 -5.35
CA GLY A 78 3.58 24.70 -5.15
C GLY A 78 4.06 25.42 -6.43
N ILE A 79 4.97 24.78 -7.18
CA ILE A 79 5.43 25.33 -8.47
C ILE A 79 4.27 25.40 -9.45
N VAL A 80 3.49 24.34 -9.59
CA VAL A 80 2.36 24.30 -10.55
C VAL A 80 1.27 25.30 -10.16
N TYR A 81 0.94 25.41 -8.87
CA TYR A 81 -0.01 26.41 -8.40
C TYR A 81 0.46 27.83 -8.71
N SER A 82 1.76 28.13 -8.56
CA SER A 82 2.30 29.43 -8.97
C SER A 82 2.12 29.72 -10.45
N VAL A 83 2.24 28.70 -11.31
CA VAL A 83 2.04 28.82 -12.76
C VAL A 83 0.56 28.97 -13.10
N ALA A 84 -0.32 28.28 -12.37
CA ALA A 84 -1.77 28.40 -12.51
C ALA A 84 -2.25 29.81 -12.14
N ARG A 85 -1.73 30.38 -11.03
CA ARG A 85 -2.01 31.74 -10.56
C ARG A 85 -1.58 32.83 -11.53
N ASP A 86 -0.52 32.58 -12.32
CA ASP A 86 -0.09 33.47 -13.40
C ASP A 86 -1.03 33.41 -14.62
N GLY A 87 -2.15 32.68 -14.54
CA GLY A 87 -3.19 32.63 -15.57
C GLY A 87 -2.97 31.57 -16.66
N ASN A 88 -2.01 30.65 -16.48
CA ASN A 88 -1.70 29.62 -17.49
C ASN A 88 -2.64 28.40 -17.44
N ALA A 89 -3.43 28.25 -16.37
CA ALA A 89 -4.35 27.13 -16.17
C ALA A 89 -5.67 27.29 -16.94
N LYS A 90 -5.59 27.62 -18.23
CA LYS A 90 -6.71 27.91 -19.14
C LYS A 90 -6.60 27.05 -20.41
N HIS A 91 -7.65 27.03 -21.24
CA HIS A 91 -7.57 26.42 -22.56
C HIS A 91 -6.57 27.14 -23.46
N SER A 92 -5.97 26.40 -24.41
CA SER A 92 -4.95 26.97 -25.31
C SER A 92 -5.51 28.09 -26.20
N TRP A 93 -6.80 28.08 -26.51
CA TRP A 93 -7.44 29.13 -27.31
C TRP A 93 -7.88 30.36 -26.49
N ASP A 94 -7.95 30.27 -25.16
CA ASP A 94 -8.29 31.38 -24.26
C ASP A 94 -7.06 32.00 -23.59
N ALA A 95 -5.88 31.50 -23.95
CA ALA A 95 -4.59 31.89 -23.44
C ALA A 95 -3.82 32.71 -24.48
N PRO A 96 -3.49 33.99 -24.19
CA PRO A 96 -2.73 34.79 -25.14
C PRO A 96 -1.26 34.36 -25.17
N MET A 97 -0.60 34.37 -26.32
CA MET A 97 0.81 33.93 -26.43
C MET A 97 1.76 34.66 -25.48
N SER A 98 1.45 35.90 -25.10
CA SER A 98 2.22 36.69 -24.12
C SER A 98 2.37 36.03 -22.73
N ILE A 99 1.50 35.08 -22.35
CA ILE A 99 1.61 34.40 -21.05
C ILE A 99 2.81 33.44 -20.98
N VAL A 100 3.28 32.95 -22.13
CA VAL A 100 4.41 32.03 -22.23
C VAL A 100 5.72 32.80 -22.06
N THR A 101 6.02 33.16 -20.82
CA THR A 101 7.21 33.92 -20.43
C THR A 101 8.37 32.97 -20.09
N ALA A 102 9.61 33.46 -20.10
CA ALA A 102 10.79 32.73 -19.59
C ALA A 102 10.57 32.13 -18.18
N SER A 103 9.81 32.82 -17.31
CA SER A 103 9.42 32.33 -15.97
C SER A 103 8.59 31.05 -16.04
N PHE A 104 7.62 30.98 -16.96
CA PHE A 104 6.79 29.80 -17.19
C PHE A 104 7.65 28.59 -17.56
N ILE A 105 8.57 28.75 -18.52
CA ILE A 105 9.41 27.65 -19.01
C ILE A 105 10.35 27.14 -17.90
N LYS A 106 10.96 28.05 -17.12
CA LYS A 106 11.79 27.68 -15.96
C LYS A 106 11.00 26.89 -14.92
N ARG A 107 9.79 27.33 -14.59
CA ARG A 107 8.92 26.65 -13.62
C ARG A 107 8.41 25.30 -14.15
N HIS A 108 8.11 25.21 -15.44
CA HIS A 108 7.76 23.94 -16.07
C HIS A 108 8.91 22.93 -16.01
N PHE A 109 10.14 23.36 -16.30
CA PHE A 109 11.32 22.50 -16.13
C PHE A 109 11.50 22.05 -14.68
N ALA A 110 11.40 23.00 -13.73
CA ALA A 110 11.53 22.69 -12.31
C ALA A 110 10.44 21.71 -11.82
N SER A 111 9.19 21.85 -12.29
CA SER A 111 8.10 20.97 -11.89
C SER A 111 8.34 19.53 -12.36
N GLN A 112 8.85 19.33 -13.57
CA GLN A 112 9.26 18.01 -14.07
C GLN A 112 10.41 17.41 -13.24
N MET A 113 11.40 18.24 -12.87
CA MET A 113 12.53 17.79 -12.04
C MET A 113 12.13 17.37 -10.63
N LEU A 114 11.03 17.91 -10.09
CA LEU A 114 10.50 17.47 -8.79
C LEU A 114 9.54 16.28 -8.91
N SER A 115 8.77 16.20 -9.99
CA SER A 115 7.72 15.18 -10.14
C SER A 115 8.28 13.76 -10.32
N TYR A 116 9.32 13.56 -11.13
CA TYR A 116 9.89 12.22 -11.36
C TYR A 116 10.54 11.62 -10.11
N PRO A 117 11.40 12.35 -9.36
CA PRO A 117 11.93 11.84 -8.10
C PRO A 117 10.82 11.57 -7.07
N ALA A 118 9.78 12.41 -6.99
CA ALA A 118 8.66 12.21 -6.07
C ALA A 118 7.91 10.90 -6.38
N LEU A 119 7.56 10.67 -7.66
CA LEU A 119 6.91 9.43 -8.10
C LEU A 119 7.81 8.20 -7.87
N CYS A 120 9.10 8.31 -8.15
CA CYS A 120 10.05 7.22 -7.92
C CYS A 120 10.15 6.88 -6.43
N ALA A 121 10.32 7.89 -5.57
CA ALA A 121 10.49 7.72 -4.14
C ALA A 121 9.24 7.17 -3.46
N THR A 122 8.04 7.65 -3.82
CA THR A 122 6.78 7.16 -3.25
C THR A 122 6.53 5.69 -3.61
N LYS A 123 6.79 5.28 -4.86
CA LYS A 123 6.69 3.86 -5.26
C LYS A 123 7.76 2.99 -4.60
N ALA A 124 9.00 3.49 -4.49
CA ALA A 124 10.07 2.80 -3.78
C ALA A 124 9.75 2.65 -2.28
N ALA A 125 9.09 3.63 -1.66
CA ALA A 125 8.62 3.52 -0.26
C ALA A 125 7.60 2.39 -0.08
N VAL A 126 6.67 2.21 -1.03
CA VAL A 126 5.71 1.09 -1.03
C VAL A 126 6.44 -0.25 -1.18
N LEU A 127 7.39 -0.35 -2.10
CA LEU A 127 8.17 -1.58 -2.30
C LEU A 127 9.02 -1.93 -1.09
N ALA A 128 9.69 -0.94 -0.49
CA ALA A 128 10.46 -1.11 0.73
C ALA A 128 9.57 -1.58 1.90
N LEU A 129 8.36 -1.02 2.02
CA LEU A 129 7.36 -1.48 2.98
C LEU A 129 6.94 -2.94 2.72
N TYR A 130 6.73 -3.34 1.47
CA TYR A 130 6.40 -4.72 1.13
C TYR A 130 7.52 -5.71 1.44
N ILE A 131 8.78 -5.35 1.19
CA ILE A 131 9.94 -6.15 1.59
C ILE A 131 9.93 -6.37 3.11
N ARG A 132 9.65 -5.31 3.88
CA ARG A 132 9.61 -5.37 5.35
C ARG A 132 8.45 -6.21 5.88
N VAL A 133 7.25 -6.03 5.33
CA VAL A 133 6.03 -6.72 5.79
C VAL A 133 6.07 -8.21 5.42
N PHE A 134 6.61 -8.54 4.24
CA PHE A 134 6.61 -9.89 3.69
C PHE A 134 8.00 -10.51 3.59
N ASP A 135 8.91 -10.19 4.52
CA ASP A 135 10.32 -10.65 4.48
C ASP A 135 10.47 -12.18 4.44
N ASN A 136 9.51 -12.92 4.99
CA ASN A 136 9.50 -14.39 4.95
C ASN A 136 9.38 -14.96 3.52
N SER A 137 8.90 -14.18 2.55
CA SER A 137 8.67 -14.63 1.17
C SER A 137 9.84 -14.26 0.24
N ARG A 138 10.70 -15.24 -0.06
CA ARG A 138 11.86 -15.04 -0.95
C ARG A 138 11.48 -14.57 -2.36
N TRP A 139 10.38 -15.07 -2.92
CA TRP A 139 9.91 -14.66 -4.24
C TRP A 139 9.45 -13.20 -4.23
N MET A 140 8.70 -12.80 -3.19
CA MET A 140 8.21 -11.43 -3.03
C MET A 140 9.36 -10.44 -2.95
N ARG A 141 10.37 -10.76 -2.14
CA ARG A 141 11.53 -9.90 -1.94
C ARG A 141 12.32 -9.71 -3.24
N ARG A 142 12.55 -10.77 -4.01
CA ARG A 142 13.21 -10.69 -5.32
C ARG A 142 12.41 -9.81 -6.29
N THR A 143 11.10 -10.00 -6.38
CA THR A 143 10.23 -9.19 -7.23
C THR A 143 10.27 -7.72 -6.83
N CYS A 144 10.23 -7.40 -5.53
CA CYS A 144 10.31 -6.02 -5.07
C CYS A 144 11.64 -5.35 -5.42
N TYR A 145 12.78 -6.04 -5.27
CA TYR A 145 14.08 -5.51 -5.67
C TYR A 145 14.17 -5.27 -7.18
N VAL A 146 13.68 -6.21 -8.00
CA VAL A 146 13.63 -6.05 -9.46
C VAL A 146 12.76 -4.85 -9.84
N LEU A 147 11.58 -4.69 -9.23
CA LEU A 147 10.70 -3.56 -9.47
C LEU A 147 11.31 -2.23 -9.02
N MET A 148 12.02 -2.20 -7.89
CA MET A 148 12.71 -0.98 -7.45
C MET A 148 13.77 -0.54 -8.45
N VAL A 149 14.58 -1.47 -8.95
CA VAL A 149 15.59 -1.18 -9.98
C VAL A 149 14.91 -0.70 -11.26
N LEU A 150 13.86 -1.39 -11.72
CA LEU A 150 13.15 -1.04 -12.94
C LEU A 150 12.52 0.36 -12.85
N ILE A 151 11.85 0.67 -11.74
CA ILE A 151 11.32 2.02 -11.46
C ILE A 151 12.47 3.03 -11.47
N PHE A 152 13.54 2.80 -10.72
CA PHE A 152 14.67 3.74 -10.68
C PHE A 152 15.26 4.03 -12.07
N LEU A 153 15.43 3.00 -12.91
CA LEU A 153 15.87 3.17 -14.30
C LEU A 153 14.86 3.96 -15.13
N ALA A 154 13.58 3.60 -15.08
CA ALA A 154 12.54 4.26 -15.89
C ALA A 154 12.40 5.75 -15.54
N TYR A 155 12.35 6.09 -14.25
CA TYR A 155 12.26 7.49 -13.81
C TYR A 155 13.59 8.23 -14.01
N GLY A 156 14.73 7.57 -13.80
CA GLY A 156 16.07 8.14 -14.03
C GLY A 156 16.31 8.51 -15.50
N VAL A 157 15.91 7.65 -16.45
CA VAL A 157 15.98 7.95 -17.89
C VAL A 157 15.13 9.18 -18.21
N ASN A 158 13.93 9.31 -17.64
CA ASN A 158 13.07 10.48 -17.87
C ASN A 158 13.69 11.78 -17.33
N ILE A 159 14.38 11.74 -16.19
CA ILE A 159 15.12 12.90 -15.66
C ILE A 159 16.22 13.32 -16.66
N VAL A 160 17.00 12.36 -17.17
CA VAL A 160 18.04 12.63 -18.17
C VAL A 160 17.43 13.21 -19.44
N LEU A 161 16.31 12.65 -19.92
CA LEU A 161 15.62 13.16 -21.11
C LEU A 161 15.15 14.61 -20.92
N VAL A 162 14.56 14.95 -19.78
CA VAL A 162 14.14 16.33 -19.50
C VAL A 162 15.34 17.28 -19.45
N ILE A 163 16.48 16.86 -18.89
CA ILE A 163 17.72 17.65 -18.94
C ILE A 163 18.18 17.86 -20.39
N VAL A 164 18.15 16.83 -21.23
CA VAL A 164 18.65 16.90 -22.62
C VAL A 164 17.75 17.75 -23.54
N TYR A 165 16.43 17.64 -23.37
CA TYR A 165 15.45 18.28 -24.26
C TYR A 165 14.96 19.63 -23.75
N CYS A 166 14.80 19.80 -22.44
CA CYS A 166 14.14 20.97 -21.85
C CYS A 166 15.13 21.99 -21.24
N LEU A 167 16.42 21.66 -21.15
CA LEU A 167 17.44 22.62 -20.70
C LEU A 167 17.94 23.47 -21.88
N PRO A 168 18.06 24.79 -21.74
CA PRO A 168 18.66 25.63 -22.77
C PRO A 168 20.13 25.22 -23.01
N ARG A 169 20.49 24.97 -24.27
CA ARG A 169 21.87 24.60 -24.66
C ARG A 169 22.77 25.84 -24.63
N ASN A 170 23.98 25.67 -24.13
CA ASN A 170 25.06 26.65 -24.20
C ASN A 170 24.70 28.05 -23.65
N GLY A 171 23.86 28.11 -22.61
CA GLY A 171 23.45 29.38 -22.00
C GLY A 171 22.41 30.17 -22.81
N ALA A 172 21.72 29.53 -23.77
CA ALA A 172 20.63 30.16 -24.49
C ALA A 172 19.52 30.68 -23.53
N PRO A 173 18.82 31.77 -23.90
CA PRO A 173 17.71 32.26 -23.12
C PRO A 173 16.54 31.26 -23.08
N TRP A 174 15.75 31.34 -22.02
CA TRP A 174 14.53 30.54 -21.83
C TRP A 174 13.41 31.07 -22.72
N ASN A 175 13.42 30.65 -23.99
CA ASN A 175 12.48 31.07 -25.03
C ASN A 175 11.58 29.91 -25.48
N THR A 176 10.55 30.22 -26.27
CA THR A 176 9.58 29.24 -26.81
C THR A 176 10.23 28.07 -27.56
N ALA A 177 11.35 28.29 -28.25
CA ALA A 177 12.11 27.22 -28.91
C ALA A 177 12.60 26.11 -27.96
N VAL A 178 12.85 26.45 -26.67
CA VAL A 178 13.19 25.46 -25.64
C VAL A 178 11.96 24.65 -25.25
N LEU A 179 10.79 25.31 -25.17
CA LEU A 179 9.52 24.66 -24.86
C LEU A 179 9.11 23.68 -25.97
N ASP A 180 9.27 24.07 -27.24
CA ASP A 180 8.98 23.21 -28.39
C ASP A 180 9.88 21.97 -28.40
N ARG A 181 11.19 22.15 -28.18
CA ARG A 181 12.13 21.03 -28.04
C ARG A 181 11.79 20.11 -26.88
N CYS A 182 11.33 20.66 -25.75
CA CYS A 182 10.92 19.90 -24.58
C CYS A 182 9.71 18.99 -24.87
N GLY A 183 8.82 19.41 -25.78
CA GLY A 183 7.64 18.66 -26.21
C GLY A 183 7.88 17.61 -27.31
N ASP A 184 8.99 17.72 -28.04
CA ASP A 184 9.38 16.81 -29.13
C ASP A 184 9.37 15.30 -28.75
N PRO A 185 9.89 14.87 -27.57
CA PRO A 185 9.83 13.47 -27.15
C PRO A 185 8.43 13.01 -26.67
N GLY A 186 7.36 13.43 -27.32
CA GLY A 186 5.98 13.14 -26.92
C GLY A 186 5.64 11.62 -26.86
N ILE A 187 6.21 10.82 -27.77
CA ILE A 187 6.06 9.35 -27.75
C ILE A 187 6.65 8.76 -26.46
N LEU A 188 7.82 9.25 -26.04
CA LEU A 188 8.48 8.80 -24.81
C LEU A 188 7.64 9.19 -23.58
N ALA A 189 7.01 10.37 -23.59
CA ALA A 189 6.10 10.79 -22.53
C ALA A 189 4.86 9.88 -22.41
N ILE A 190 4.31 9.39 -23.54
CA ILE A 190 3.24 8.40 -23.56
C ILE A 190 3.73 7.05 -23.02
N SER A 191 4.90 6.58 -23.47
CA SER A 191 5.50 5.34 -22.97
C SER A 191 5.74 5.38 -21.46
N PHE A 192 6.21 6.51 -20.94
CA PHE A 192 6.32 6.73 -19.50
C PHE A 192 4.97 6.69 -18.79
N GLY A 193 3.94 7.31 -19.37
CA GLY A 193 2.58 7.21 -18.85
C GLY A 193 2.08 5.77 -18.75
N ALA A 194 2.33 4.96 -19.78
CA ALA A 194 1.98 3.53 -19.79
C ALA A 194 2.77 2.76 -18.72
N PHE A 195 4.06 3.06 -18.57
CA PHE A 195 4.88 2.48 -17.51
C PHE A 195 4.36 2.83 -16.11
N SER A 196 3.95 4.09 -15.87
CA SER A 196 3.38 4.51 -14.58
C SER A 196 2.12 3.71 -14.25
N VAL A 197 1.20 3.55 -15.22
CA VAL A 197 -0.01 2.72 -15.06
C VAL A 197 0.35 1.27 -14.73
N LEU A 198 1.25 0.66 -15.50
CA LEU A 198 1.69 -0.71 -15.29
C LEU A 198 2.29 -0.88 -13.89
N SER A 199 3.14 0.05 -13.46
CA SER A 199 3.77 0.02 -12.14
C SER A 199 2.73 0.04 -11.01
N ASN A 200 1.66 0.83 -11.14
CA ASN A 200 0.58 0.88 -10.15
C ASN A 200 -0.24 -0.41 -10.10
N ILE A 201 -0.55 -0.99 -11.26
CA ILE A 201 -1.24 -2.29 -11.34
C ILE A 201 -0.39 -3.37 -10.67
N VAL A 202 0.92 -3.41 -10.94
CA VAL A 202 1.82 -4.40 -10.32
C VAL A 202 1.91 -4.20 -8.81
N LEU A 203 2.09 -2.96 -8.33
CA LEU A 203 2.14 -2.65 -6.88
C LEU A 203 0.86 -3.04 -6.16
N PHE A 204 -0.27 -2.90 -6.83
CA PHE A 204 -1.58 -3.25 -6.32
C PHE A 204 -1.82 -4.77 -6.32
N ALA A 205 -1.40 -5.48 -7.37
CA ALA A 205 -1.55 -6.93 -7.49
C ALA A 205 -0.61 -7.70 -6.56
N LEU A 206 0.54 -7.13 -6.23
CA LEU A 206 1.60 -7.77 -5.46
C LEU A 206 1.19 -8.34 -4.09
N PRO A 207 0.41 -7.66 -3.23
CA PRO A 207 0.00 -8.23 -1.94
C PRO A 207 -1.06 -9.34 -2.03
N PHE A 208 -1.79 -9.48 -3.15
CA PHE A 208 -2.93 -10.41 -3.25
C PHE A 208 -2.58 -11.88 -3.04
N PRO A 209 -1.55 -12.45 -3.68
CA PRO A 209 -1.24 -13.87 -3.53
C PRO A 209 -0.93 -14.24 -2.07
N ILE A 210 -0.44 -13.29 -1.28
CA ILE A 210 -0.15 -13.52 0.13
C ILE A 210 -1.44 -13.44 0.95
N ILE A 211 -2.29 -12.45 0.67
CA ILE A 211 -3.57 -12.27 1.36
C ILE A 211 -4.49 -13.49 1.14
N LEU A 212 -4.57 -14.02 -0.09
CA LEU A 212 -5.43 -15.17 -0.40
C LEU A 212 -5.01 -16.45 0.34
N ASN A 213 -3.73 -16.57 0.68
CA ASN A 213 -3.18 -17.71 1.40
C ASN A 213 -3.28 -17.58 2.93
N GLN A 214 -3.76 -16.45 3.46
CA GLN A 214 -3.92 -16.24 4.90
C GLN A 214 -5.40 -16.17 5.30
N LEU A 215 -5.82 -17.05 6.21
CA LEU A 215 -7.13 -17.01 6.86
C LEU A 215 -7.20 -15.76 7.76
N LEU A 216 -7.59 -14.62 7.19
CA LEU A 216 -7.72 -13.37 7.90
C LEU A 216 -9.02 -13.35 8.73
N CYS A 217 -8.91 -13.05 10.02
CA CYS A 217 -10.05 -12.77 10.88
C CYS A 217 -10.88 -11.59 10.31
N PRO A 218 -12.22 -11.57 10.48
CA PRO A 218 -13.11 -10.62 9.78
C PRO A 218 -12.82 -9.15 10.09
N MET A 219 -12.34 -8.83 11.30
CA MET A 219 -11.91 -7.46 11.66
C MET A 219 -10.69 -6.98 10.87
N LYS A 220 -9.89 -7.89 10.30
CA LYS A 220 -8.76 -7.55 9.44
C LYS A 220 -9.19 -7.18 8.02
N ILE A 221 -10.38 -7.64 7.61
CA ILE A 221 -10.90 -7.45 6.26
C ILE A 221 -11.31 -5.99 6.04
N ILE A 222 -11.92 -5.33 7.02
CA ILE A 222 -12.41 -3.94 6.89
C ILE A 222 -11.25 -2.96 6.60
N GLY A 223 -10.16 -3.05 7.35
CA GLY A 223 -8.99 -2.21 7.12
C GLY A 223 -8.35 -2.47 5.75
N LEU A 224 -8.31 -3.74 5.34
CA LEU A 224 -7.78 -4.16 4.05
C LEU A 224 -8.62 -3.62 2.88
N THR A 225 -9.96 -3.61 3.01
CA THR A 225 -10.86 -3.01 2.01
C THR A 225 -10.59 -1.52 1.82
N GLY A 226 -10.33 -0.77 2.90
CA GLY A 226 -9.98 0.65 2.80
C GLY A 226 -8.70 0.89 1.99
N VAL A 227 -7.64 0.12 2.25
CA VAL A 227 -6.38 0.20 1.48
C VAL A 227 -6.61 -0.10 0.00
N TYR A 228 -7.45 -1.10 -0.25
CA TYR A 228 -7.78 -1.56 -1.60
C TYR A 228 -8.49 -0.48 -2.41
N LEU A 229 -9.46 0.23 -1.82
CA LEU A 229 -10.17 1.33 -2.48
C LEU A 229 -9.23 2.48 -2.87
N VAL A 230 -8.33 2.86 -1.96
CA VAL A 230 -7.33 3.90 -2.27
C VAL A 230 -6.39 3.41 -3.37
N GLY A 231 -5.95 2.14 -3.33
CA GLY A 231 -5.15 1.52 -4.39
C GLY A 231 -5.83 1.58 -5.76
N ILE A 232 -7.11 1.21 -5.86
CA ILE A 232 -7.87 1.31 -7.12
C ILE A 232 -7.92 2.77 -7.61
N SER A 233 -8.18 3.72 -6.71
CA SER A 233 -8.25 5.13 -7.09
C SER A 233 -6.94 5.60 -7.74
N THR A 234 -5.78 5.18 -7.23
CA THR A 234 -4.48 5.53 -7.83
C THR A 234 -4.31 4.96 -9.24
N ILE A 235 -4.81 3.75 -9.52
CA ILE A 235 -4.78 3.15 -10.86
C ILE A 235 -5.65 3.95 -11.82
N VAL A 236 -6.88 4.30 -11.40
CA VAL A 236 -7.81 5.11 -12.21
C VAL A 236 -7.18 6.46 -12.56
N THR A 237 -6.57 7.11 -11.57
CA THR A 237 -5.88 8.39 -11.77
C THR A 237 -4.74 8.28 -12.77
N SER A 238 -3.92 7.22 -12.73
CA SER A 238 -2.84 7.03 -13.70
C SER A 238 -3.33 6.73 -15.11
N ILE A 239 -4.43 5.99 -15.26
CA ILE A 239 -5.07 5.75 -16.56
C ILE A 239 -5.57 7.08 -17.14
N MET A 240 -6.20 7.92 -16.33
CA MET A 240 -6.62 9.26 -16.75
C MET A 240 -5.41 10.11 -17.17
N ALA A 241 -4.31 10.09 -16.41
CA ALA A 241 -3.08 10.78 -16.77
C ALA A 241 -2.53 10.31 -18.13
N LEU A 242 -2.54 9.00 -18.40
CA LEU A 242 -2.13 8.46 -19.71
C LEU A 242 -3.05 8.95 -20.84
N ARG A 243 -4.38 8.91 -20.63
CA ARG A 243 -5.35 9.40 -21.61
C ARG A 243 -5.09 10.86 -22.00
N TYR A 244 -4.88 11.73 -21.02
CA TYR A 244 -4.62 13.16 -21.28
C TYR A 244 -3.24 13.42 -21.91
N ARG A 245 -2.22 12.59 -21.61
CA ARG A 245 -0.94 12.62 -22.33
C ARG A 245 -1.11 12.30 -23.81
N VAL A 246 -1.91 11.29 -24.15
CA VAL A 246 -2.22 10.95 -25.55
C VAL A 246 -2.97 12.09 -26.24
N LYS A 247 -3.96 12.71 -25.58
CA LYS A 247 -4.65 13.90 -26.13
C LYS A 247 -3.69 15.05 -26.39
N THR A 248 -2.77 15.31 -25.45
CA THR A 248 -1.74 16.33 -25.61
C THR A 248 -0.82 16.05 -26.80
N PHE A 249 -0.43 14.78 -27.00
CA PHE A 249 0.39 14.37 -28.15
C PHE A 249 -0.33 14.53 -29.49
N LEU A 250 -1.64 14.33 -29.52
CA LEU A 250 -2.47 14.58 -30.70
C LEU A 250 -2.68 16.08 -31.01
N GLY A 251 -2.10 16.98 -30.21
CA GLY A 251 -2.24 18.42 -30.37
C GLY A 251 -3.59 18.97 -29.87
N GLU A 252 -4.37 18.14 -29.18
CA GLU A 252 -5.58 18.62 -28.51
C GLU A 252 -5.16 19.40 -27.26
N ASP A 253 -5.41 20.71 -27.29
CA ASP A 253 -5.59 21.51 -26.08
C ASP A 253 -4.46 21.40 -25.03
N GLN A 254 -3.24 21.66 -25.48
CA GLN A 254 -2.00 21.36 -24.75
C GLN A 254 -1.91 21.97 -23.35
N LEU A 255 -2.40 23.19 -23.12
CA LEU A 255 -2.39 23.80 -21.79
C LEU A 255 -3.37 23.08 -20.85
N TRP A 256 -4.64 22.98 -21.23
CA TRP A 256 -5.67 22.36 -20.39
C TRP A 256 -5.33 20.90 -20.06
N ASN A 257 -4.94 20.13 -21.08
CA ASN A 257 -4.58 18.72 -20.90
C ASN A 257 -3.29 18.57 -20.09
N GLY A 258 -2.29 19.46 -20.28
CA GLY A 258 -1.06 19.46 -19.48
C GLY A 258 -1.31 19.72 -17.99
N PHE A 259 -2.16 20.70 -17.65
CA PHE A 259 -2.58 20.93 -16.26
C PHE A 259 -3.38 19.75 -15.70
N THR A 260 -4.24 19.12 -16.52
CA THR A 260 -4.99 17.93 -16.09
C THR A 260 -4.08 16.73 -15.81
N VAL A 261 -3.04 16.50 -16.63
CA VAL A 261 -1.99 15.50 -16.36
C VAL A 261 -1.25 15.80 -15.06
N THR A 262 -1.01 17.08 -14.78
CA THR A 262 -0.33 17.51 -13.56
C THR A 262 -1.20 17.27 -12.32
N ILE A 263 -2.49 17.61 -12.38
CA ILE A 263 -3.48 17.35 -11.32
C ILE A 263 -3.56 15.85 -11.00
N THR A 264 -3.66 15.02 -12.04
CA THR A 264 -3.67 13.56 -11.87
C THR A 264 -2.35 13.04 -11.29
N THR A 265 -1.22 13.65 -11.63
CA THR A 265 0.08 13.31 -11.04
C THR A 265 0.13 13.64 -9.53
N PHE A 266 -0.47 14.74 -9.07
CA PHE A 266 -0.59 15.01 -7.62
C PHE A 266 -1.38 13.92 -6.90
N ALA A 267 -2.54 13.57 -7.46
CA ALA A 267 -3.40 12.52 -6.90
C ALA A 267 -2.67 11.17 -6.88
N GLU A 268 -1.82 10.88 -7.86
CA GLU A 268 -0.97 9.69 -7.86
C GLU A 268 0.09 9.74 -6.75
N ILE A 269 0.83 10.84 -6.59
CA ILE A 269 1.89 10.98 -5.57
C ILE A 269 1.28 10.86 -4.16
N PHE A 270 0.34 11.74 -3.83
CA PHE A 270 -0.28 11.78 -2.49
C PHE A 270 -1.12 10.54 -2.22
N GLY A 271 -1.81 10.00 -3.24
CA GLY A 271 -2.53 8.74 -3.14
C GLY A 271 -1.61 7.57 -2.83
N THR A 272 -0.45 7.47 -3.49
CA THR A 272 0.56 6.44 -3.22
C THR A 272 1.13 6.56 -1.80
N VAL A 273 1.35 7.79 -1.31
CA VAL A 273 1.72 8.03 0.09
C VAL A 273 0.66 7.49 1.04
N CYS A 274 -0.62 7.81 0.82
CA CYS A 274 -1.73 7.28 1.62
C CYS A 274 -1.77 5.75 1.63
N VAL A 275 -1.64 5.10 0.46
CA VAL A 275 -1.59 3.62 0.36
C VAL A 275 -0.42 3.06 1.16
N SER A 276 0.75 3.70 1.09
CA SER A 276 1.93 3.26 1.83
C SER A 276 1.74 3.38 3.36
N CYS A 277 0.94 4.33 3.84
CA CYS A 277 0.66 4.51 5.26
C CYS A 277 -0.38 3.53 5.81
N ALA A 278 -1.08 2.80 4.94
CA ALA A 278 -2.23 2.01 5.33
C ALA A 278 -1.95 0.87 6.33
N PRO A 279 -0.82 0.12 6.26
CA PRO A 279 -0.49 -0.87 7.28
C PRO A 279 -0.28 -0.27 8.67
N ALA A 280 0.27 0.95 8.75
CA ALA A 280 0.47 1.66 10.00
C ALA A 280 -0.85 2.18 10.58
N LEU A 281 -1.74 2.69 9.72
CA LEU A 281 -3.10 3.10 10.10
C LEU A 281 -3.91 1.92 10.63
N TYR A 282 -3.79 0.75 9.99
CA TYR A 282 -4.43 -0.47 10.45
C TYR A 282 -3.91 -0.94 11.81
N ALA A 283 -2.59 -0.92 12.02
CA ALA A 283 -2.01 -1.26 13.32
C ALA A 283 -2.46 -0.29 14.43
N PHE A 284 -2.54 1.00 14.11
CA PHE A 284 -3.00 2.02 15.05
C PHE A 284 -4.48 1.87 15.41
N SER A 285 -5.35 1.63 14.40
CA SER A 285 -6.78 1.46 14.64
C SER A 285 -7.08 0.24 15.50
N MET A 286 -6.34 -0.87 15.32
CA MET A 286 -6.47 -2.03 16.21
C MET A 286 -6.11 -1.72 17.66
N ASN A 287 -5.02 -0.97 17.89
CA ASN A 287 -4.60 -0.60 19.23
C ASN A 287 -5.59 0.36 19.92
N PHE A 288 -6.22 1.26 19.15
CA PHE A 288 -7.19 2.21 19.69
C PHE A 288 -8.55 1.55 19.95
N VAL A 289 -9.04 0.72 19.03
CA VAL A 289 -10.33 0.00 19.15
C VAL A 289 -10.28 -1.07 20.25
N GLN A 290 -9.12 -1.67 20.54
CA GLN A 290 -8.97 -2.60 21.66
C GLN A 290 -8.83 -1.91 23.02
N LYS A 291 -8.43 -0.62 23.06
CA LYS A 291 -8.26 0.16 24.30
C LYS A 291 -9.46 1.00 24.68
N SER A 292 -10.36 1.34 23.75
CA SER A 292 -11.61 1.99 24.11
C SER A 292 -12.58 0.96 24.71
N ASP A 293 -12.94 1.15 25.99
CA ASP A 293 -13.95 0.38 26.73
C ASP A 293 -15.37 0.41 26.11
N LEU A 294 -15.50 0.90 24.87
CA LEU A 294 -16.74 0.95 24.09
C LEU A 294 -17.08 -0.37 23.41
N TYR A 295 -16.22 -1.39 23.48
CA TYR A 295 -16.58 -2.73 23.04
C TYR A 295 -17.06 -3.55 24.24
N PRO A 296 -18.36 -3.88 24.36
CA PRO A 296 -18.80 -4.82 25.35
C PRO A 296 -18.17 -6.17 24.98
N SER A 297 -17.12 -6.55 25.71
CA SER A 297 -16.66 -7.92 25.77
C SER A 297 -17.84 -8.74 26.32
N ARG A 298 -18.71 -9.22 25.42
CA ARG A 298 -19.63 -10.31 25.71
C ARG A 298 -18.76 -11.54 25.98
N ARG A 299 -18.16 -11.59 27.17
CA ARG A 299 -17.73 -12.83 27.78
C ARG A 299 -19.01 -13.64 27.97
N PRO A 300 -19.16 -14.81 27.34
CA PRO A 300 -20.17 -15.74 27.78
C PRO A 300 -19.81 -16.08 29.23
N ARG A 301 -20.65 -15.67 30.19
CA ARG A 301 -20.56 -16.24 31.54
C ARG A 301 -20.78 -17.75 31.34
N PRO A 302 -19.85 -18.64 31.72
CA PRO A 302 -20.18 -20.05 31.75
C PRO A 302 -21.33 -20.19 32.76
N LEU A 303 -22.50 -20.56 32.25
CA LEU A 303 -23.62 -20.94 33.06
C LEU A 303 -23.18 -22.22 33.77
N SER A 304 -22.66 -22.08 34.99
CA SER A 304 -22.36 -23.20 35.87
C SER A 304 -23.69 -23.87 36.21
N SER A 305 -24.10 -24.83 35.38
CA SER A 305 -25.18 -25.75 35.67
C SER A 305 -24.79 -26.55 36.91
N LYS A 306 -25.30 -26.15 38.05
CA LYS A 306 -25.15 -26.85 39.32
C LYS A 306 -25.98 -28.13 39.23
N LYS A 307 -25.41 -29.19 38.66
CA LYS A 307 -25.98 -30.53 38.71
C LYS A 307 -25.94 -30.99 40.16
N ARG A 308 -27.09 -30.96 40.82
CA ARG A 308 -27.30 -31.46 42.17
C ARG A 308 -27.28 -32.99 42.13
N THR A 309 -26.11 -33.60 42.31
CA THR A 309 -26.03 -35.03 42.65
C THR A 309 -26.34 -35.18 44.13
N LYS A 310 -27.46 -35.84 44.40
CA LYS A 310 -27.83 -36.37 45.71
C LYS A 310 -26.97 -37.62 45.95
N THR A 311 -26.12 -37.58 46.96
CA THR A 311 -25.48 -38.78 47.52
C THR A 311 -25.65 -38.70 49.03
N ASP A 312 -26.45 -39.62 49.55
CA ASP A 312 -26.53 -39.95 50.97
C ASP A 312 -25.21 -40.58 51.39
N ASN A 313 -24.61 -40.10 52.50
CA ASN A 313 -24.26 -40.93 53.66
C ASN A 313 -23.43 -40.15 54.71
N SER A 314 -23.91 -40.27 55.95
CA SER A 314 -23.20 -40.43 57.23
C SER A 314 -21.86 -39.71 57.51
N SER A 315 -21.89 -38.94 58.60
CA SER A 315 -20.97 -38.93 59.75
C SER A 315 -19.45 -39.01 59.52
N GLY A 316 -18.74 -37.98 60.00
CA GLY A 316 -17.32 -38.10 60.33
C GLY A 316 -16.56 -36.78 60.32
N ASP A 317 -16.47 -36.17 61.51
CA ASP A 317 -15.36 -35.47 62.16
C ASP A 317 -14.39 -34.54 61.40
N GLY A 318 -13.99 -33.49 62.11
CA GLY A 318 -13.32 -32.30 61.57
C GLY A 318 -11.84 -32.42 61.22
N ASN A 319 -11.37 -31.50 60.37
CA ASN A 319 -10.28 -30.58 60.72
C ASN A 319 -10.12 -29.47 59.67
N LYS A 320 -9.89 -28.26 60.15
CA LYS A 320 -9.47 -27.08 59.37
C LYS A 320 -8.06 -27.29 58.82
N PHE A 321 -7.83 -26.98 57.55
CA PHE A 321 -6.51 -26.57 57.09
C PHE A 321 -6.65 -25.51 55.98
N ASP A 322 -5.93 -24.41 56.15
CA ASP A 322 -6.02 -23.19 55.38
C ASP A 322 -5.44 -23.32 53.97
N SER A 323 -6.08 -22.58 53.07
CA SER A 323 -5.76 -22.42 51.66
C SER A 323 -4.70 -21.34 51.47
N MET A 324 -3.65 -21.61 50.68
CA MET A 324 -2.92 -20.55 49.99
C MET A 324 -2.33 -21.06 48.67
N SER A 325 -2.99 -20.69 47.58
CA SER A 325 -2.57 -20.90 46.21
C SER A 325 -1.73 -19.72 45.73
N ASN A 326 -0.49 -19.97 45.29
CA ASN A 326 0.29 -19.04 44.49
C ASN A 326 0.80 -19.79 43.25
N LEU A 327 -0.02 -19.82 42.19
CA LEU A 327 0.44 -20.20 40.85
C LEU A 327 0.20 -19.02 39.91
N LYS A 328 1.30 -18.36 39.56
CA LYS A 328 1.35 -17.23 38.63
C LYS A 328 1.25 -17.79 37.21
N VAL A 329 0.09 -17.67 36.57
CA VAL A 329 -0.10 -18.10 35.17
C VAL A 329 0.40 -17.00 34.23
N HIS A 330 1.46 -17.29 33.49
CA HIS A 330 1.89 -16.50 32.34
C HIS A 330 0.84 -16.63 31.22
N HIS A 331 0.28 -15.51 30.76
CA HIS A 331 -0.59 -15.48 29.59
C HIS A 331 0.26 -15.42 28.31
N ASP A 332 0.33 -16.54 27.59
CA ASP A 332 0.83 -16.58 26.22
C ASP A 332 -0.29 -16.17 25.26
N TRP A 333 0.01 -15.27 24.33
CA TRP A 333 -0.95 -14.66 23.39
C TRP A 333 -0.91 -15.37 22.05
N THR A 334 -1.42 -16.58 21.99
CA THR A 334 -1.76 -17.27 20.74
C THR A 334 -3.10 -17.99 20.90
N ASP A 335 -3.86 -18.11 19.82
CA ASP A 335 -5.12 -18.88 19.72
C ASP A 335 -6.44 -18.13 19.98
N LYS A 336 -6.70 -17.06 19.22
CA LYS A 336 -8.08 -16.54 19.04
C LYS A 336 -8.57 -16.38 17.60
N CYS A 337 -7.85 -16.89 16.59
CA CYS A 337 -8.36 -16.92 15.20
C CYS A 337 -8.65 -18.32 14.64
N ALA A 338 -8.41 -19.40 15.40
CA ALA A 338 -8.64 -20.76 14.93
C ALA A 338 -9.87 -21.40 15.59
N MET A 339 -11.08 -20.88 15.35
CA MET A 339 -12.32 -21.66 15.54
C MET A 339 -13.44 -21.11 14.66
N SER A 340 -13.46 -21.56 13.41
CA SER A 340 -14.70 -21.72 12.64
C SER A 340 -14.42 -22.71 11.52
N HIS A 341 -14.43 -24.00 11.84
CA HIS A 341 -14.92 -25.08 10.99
C HIS A 341 -14.97 -26.34 11.87
N GLY A 342 -16.15 -26.94 11.99
CA GLY A 342 -16.44 -28.00 12.94
C GLY A 342 -15.67 -29.28 12.66
N VAL A 343 -14.78 -29.65 13.57
CA VAL A 343 -14.37 -31.03 13.84
C VAL A 343 -14.34 -31.19 15.36
N ARG A 344 -15.14 -32.12 15.86
CA ARG A 344 -15.32 -32.40 17.28
C ARG A 344 -14.13 -33.25 17.75
N SER A 345 -13.13 -32.62 18.35
CA SER A 345 -12.02 -33.32 19.03
C SER A 345 -12.15 -33.09 20.53
N GLY A 346 -12.24 -34.18 21.30
CA GLY A 346 -12.34 -34.15 22.76
C GLY A 346 -11.10 -33.56 23.44
N PRO A 347 -11.16 -33.23 24.74
CA PRO A 347 -10.08 -32.53 25.42
C PRO A 347 -8.88 -33.45 25.65
N LEU A 348 -7.78 -33.16 24.96
CA LEU A 348 -6.45 -33.68 25.26
C LEU A 348 -5.90 -32.98 26.52
N THR A 349 -6.02 -33.64 27.68
CA THR A 349 -5.28 -33.27 28.89
C THR A 349 -3.80 -33.57 28.69
N ARG A 350 -3.00 -32.53 28.43
CA ARG A 350 -1.53 -32.60 28.47
C ARG A 350 -1.07 -32.39 29.91
N ILE A 351 -0.73 -33.47 30.60
CA ILE A 351 -0.14 -33.45 31.94
C ILE A 351 1.36 -33.18 31.78
N TYR A 352 1.87 -32.09 32.36
CA TYR A 352 3.30 -31.91 32.56
C TYR A 352 3.68 -32.45 33.94
N SER A 353 4.54 -33.48 33.96
CA SER A 353 5.20 -33.94 35.19
C SER A 353 6.43 -33.06 35.42
N THR A 354 6.44 -32.30 36.52
CA THR A 354 7.62 -31.57 36.97
C THR A 354 8.44 -32.48 37.88
N VAL A 355 9.24 -33.35 37.27
CA VAL A 355 10.32 -34.03 38.01
C VAL A 355 11.54 -33.14 37.93
N ASN A 356 11.94 -32.63 39.09
CA ASN A 356 13.22 -31.99 39.32
C ASN A 356 14.30 -33.09 39.40
N PRO A 357 15.42 -33.00 38.66
CA PRO A 357 16.64 -33.61 39.18
C PRO A 357 17.82 -32.64 39.08
N SER A 358 18.29 -32.24 40.24
CA SER A 358 19.70 -31.96 40.47
C SER A 358 20.56 -33.17 40.05
N SER A 359 21.68 -32.86 39.40
CA SER A 359 22.88 -33.69 39.25
C SER A 359 23.14 -34.31 37.86
N THR A 360 24.29 -33.90 37.33
CA THR A 360 25.19 -34.59 36.38
C THR A 360 24.81 -34.59 34.89
N TYR A 361 25.58 -33.82 34.12
CA TYR A 361 25.47 -33.59 32.68
C TYR A 361 26.79 -34.00 32.01
N ILE A 362 26.80 -35.03 31.15
CA ILE A 362 27.73 -35.25 30.02
C ILE A 362 27.08 -36.32 29.09
N PRO A 363 27.38 -36.43 27.76
CA PRO A 363 27.17 -35.53 26.61
C PRO A 363 26.25 -36.17 25.52
N MET A 364 25.93 -35.46 24.43
CA MET A 364 26.30 -35.84 23.05
C MET A 364 25.65 -34.99 21.96
N THR A 365 26.50 -34.71 20.98
CA THR A 365 26.39 -33.98 19.72
C THR A 365 25.64 -34.73 18.62
N ASN A 366 25.00 -33.98 17.72
CA ASN A 366 24.53 -34.33 16.37
C ASN A 366 23.43 -35.41 16.24
N GLY A 367 22.20 -34.98 15.94
CA GLY A 367 21.12 -35.86 15.50
C GLY A 367 20.02 -35.12 14.76
N ILE A 368 19.97 -35.30 13.43
CA ILE A 368 18.89 -34.86 12.54
C ILE A 368 17.65 -35.72 12.85
N ALA A 369 16.57 -35.13 13.35
CA ALA A 369 15.30 -35.83 13.54
C ALA A 369 14.37 -35.63 12.32
N LYS A 370 14.34 -36.62 11.42
CA LYS A 370 13.28 -36.82 10.43
C LYS A 370 12.05 -37.37 11.18
N SER A 371 10.92 -36.68 11.09
CA SER A 371 9.63 -37.17 11.60
C SER A 371 8.93 -38.02 10.54
N THR A 372 8.94 -39.34 10.70
CA THR A 372 8.07 -40.27 9.98
C THR A 372 6.71 -40.38 10.68
N ARG A 373 5.62 -40.14 9.94
CA ARG A 373 4.24 -40.35 10.39
C ARG A 373 3.92 -41.86 10.29
N ILE A 374 3.51 -42.48 11.39
CA ILE A 374 2.96 -43.85 11.41
C ILE A 374 1.45 -43.70 11.59
N ASP A 375 0.67 -44.02 10.56
CA ASP A 375 -0.79 -44.13 10.66
C ASP A 375 -1.13 -45.56 11.07
N GLN A 376 -1.61 -45.75 12.31
CA GLN A 376 -2.20 -47.02 12.75
C GLN A 376 -3.69 -47.03 12.41
N SER A 377 -4.04 -47.84 11.41
CA SER A 377 -5.41 -48.28 11.11
C SER A 377 -5.82 -49.34 12.14
N SER A 378 -6.86 -49.06 12.95
CA SER A 378 -7.47 -50.06 13.83
C SER A 378 -8.60 -50.77 13.10
N THR A 379 -8.34 -51.99 12.64
CA THR A 379 -9.35 -52.95 12.17
C THR A 379 -10.09 -53.56 13.35
N ILE A 380 -11.41 -53.40 13.37
CA ILE A 380 -12.33 -54.13 14.25
C ILE A 380 -12.41 -55.58 13.72
N VAL A 381 -12.12 -56.55 14.57
CA VAL A 381 -12.18 -57.99 14.27
C VAL A 381 -13.55 -58.52 14.73
N ASP A 382 -14.40 -58.89 13.78
CA ASP A 382 -15.60 -59.69 14.00
C ASP A 382 -15.24 -61.19 13.95
N PRO A 383 -15.49 -61.99 15.01
CA PRO A 383 -15.20 -63.41 15.02
C PRO A 383 -16.48 -64.21 14.71
N ASN A 384 -16.93 -64.23 13.45
CA ASN A 384 -17.83 -65.28 12.94
C ASN A 384 -18.04 -65.15 11.42
N ALA A 385 -17.20 -65.81 10.61
CA ALA A 385 -17.59 -66.28 9.28
C ALA A 385 -16.55 -67.26 8.73
N SER A 386 -17.01 -68.48 8.52
CA SER A 386 -16.33 -69.62 7.94
C SER A 386 -16.02 -69.46 6.44
N THR A 387 -14.77 -69.77 6.08
CA THR A 387 -14.28 -70.49 4.88
C THR A 387 -15.06 -70.39 3.56
N HIS A 388 -14.42 -69.82 2.53
CA HIS A 388 -14.37 -70.35 1.14
C HIS A 388 -13.24 -69.63 0.36
N PRO A 389 -12.43 -70.33 -0.48
CA PRO A 389 -11.36 -69.70 -1.28
C PRO A 389 -11.68 -69.70 -2.78
N GLU A 390 -11.64 -68.53 -3.43
CA GLU A 390 -11.63 -68.38 -4.91
C GLU A 390 -10.77 -67.15 -5.25
N SER A 391 -9.53 -67.34 -5.74
CA SER A 391 -9.10 -67.37 -7.15
C SER A 391 -9.08 -65.99 -7.87
N TRP A 392 -7.87 -65.49 -8.10
CA TRP A 392 -7.44 -64.47 -9.09
C TRP A 392 -7.90 -64.83 -10.53
N PRO A 393 -7.97 -63.92 -11.54
CA PRO A 393 -6.87 -63.01 -11.92
C PRO A 393 -7.17 -61.68 -12.68
N GLU A 394 -6.09 -60.90 -12.80
CA GLU A 394 -5.62 -60.04 -13.91
C GLU A 394 -6.56 -59.26 -14.88
N LYS A 395 -6.11 -58.00 -15.10
CA LYS A 395 -6.10 -57.19 -16.35
C LYS A 395 -7.42 -56.60 -16.88
N MET A 396 -7.49 -55.27 -16.86
CA MET A 396 -7.22 -54.39 -18.02
C MET A 396 -6.89 -52.98 -17.57
#